data_AF-A0A2N5MC45-F1
#
_entry.id   AF-A0A2N5MC45-F1
#
_cell.length_a   1.000
_cell.length_b   1.000
_cell.length_c   1.000
_cell.angle_alpha   90.00
_cell.angle_beta   90.00
_cell.angle_gamma   90.00
#
_symmetry.space_group_name_H-M   'P 1'
#
loop_
_entity.id
_entity.type
_entity.pdbx_description
1 polymer ?
#
loop_
_entity_poly.entity_id
_entity_poly.type
_entity_poly.pdbx_seq_one_letter_code
_entity_poly.pdbx_strand_id
1 'polypeptide(L)'
;MNRIFTLFAALFLALPTGAAGLLLSFFAFEQTFLLSFAISLILGIAVYFLSAAVMKIRFLRKHGLTRKEYKYIEKNLEEAKRKIFRLNKALVLNRHISSIKQRMDLIRVTRKIYSLTKKEPKRFYLANEFYFSHLDSAVELTEKYNFLAAQPVKSAEIEQSLIETRRTIDVLSESIEKDLYQILANDVNQLQFELDVAKQTMKTAHETP
;
A
#
# COMPACT_ATOMS: atom_id res chain seq x y z
N MET A 1 4.06 2.08 -6.89
CA MET A 1 3.50 2.26 -8.26
C MET A 1 2.67 1.04 -8.65
N ASN A 2 1.43 1.23 -9.13
CA ASN A 2 0.60 0.08 -9.52
C ASN A 2 1.11 -0.52 -10.84
N ARG A 3 1.68 -1.73 -10.79
CA ARG A 3 2.34 -2.36 -11.94
C ARG A 3 1.39 -2.50 -13.14
N ILE A 4 0.13 -2.83 -12.88
CA ILE A 4 -0.90 -2.97 -13.92
C ILE A 4 -1.15 -1.64 -14.65
N PHE A 5 -1.29 -0.55 -13.91
CA PHE A 5 -1.49 0.77 -14.51
C PHE A 5 -0.32 1.19 -15.40
N THR A 6 0.92 0.97 -14.93
CA THR A 6 2.10 1.29 -15.75
C THR A 6 2.23 0.43 -16.99
N LEU A 7 1.81 -0.83 -16.92
CA LEU A 7 1.75 -1.71 -18.07
C LEU A 7 0.77 -1.18 -19.12
N PHE A 8 -0.46 -0.87 -18.72
CA PHE A 8 -1.47 -0.33 -19.63
C PHE A 8 -1.04 1.02 -20.24
N ALA A 9 -0.53 1.94 -19.43
CA ALA A 9 -0.08 3.25 -19.91
C ALA A 9 1.12 3.13 -20.88
N ALA A 10 2.07 2.24 -20.60
CA ALA A 10 3.21 2.02 -21.49
C ALA A 10 2.80 1.32 -22.80
N LEU A 11 1.89 0.35 -22.74
CA LEU A 11 1.39 -0.37 -23.90
C LEU A 11 0.56 0.53 -24.83
N PHE A 12 -0.23 1.44 -24.25
CA PHE A 12 -1.00 2.45 -25.00
C PHE A 12 -0.12 3.35 -25.86
N LEU A 13 1.10 3.66 -25.41
CA LEU A 13 2.09 4.42 -26.19
C LEU A 13 2.87 3.51 -27.15
N ALA A 14 3.24 2.31 -26.73
CA ALA A 14 4.08 1.40 -27.50
C ALA A 14 3.41 0.85 -28.75
N LEU A 15 2.12 0.46 -28.67
CA LEU A 15 1.41 -0.18 -29.79
C LEU A 15 1.23 0.75 -31.01
N PRO A 16 0.72 1.99 -30.87
CA PRO A 16 0.61 2.91 -32.01
C PRO A 16 1.99 3.29 -32.57
N THR A 17 3.00 3.43 -31.70
CA THR A 17 4.35 3.80 -32.15
C THR A 17 5.01 2.66 -32.93
N GLY A 18 4.83 1.41 -32.52
CA GLY A 18 5.25 0.24 -33.30
C GLY A 18 4.53 0.17 -34.64
N ALA A 19 3.20 0.33 -34.66
CA ALA A 19 2.42 0.32 -35.88
C ALA A 19 2.84 1.43 -36.87
N ALA A 20 3.09 2.64 -36.36
CA ALA A 20 3.64 3.74 -37.15
C ALA A 20 5.03 3.41 -37.69
N GLY A 21 5.91 2.84 -36.86
CA GLY A 21 7.24 2.38 -37.25
C GLY A 21 7.19 1.34 -38.38
N LEU A 22 6.24 0.41 -38.33
CA LEU A 22 5.99 -0.57 -39.40
C LEU A 22 5.60 0.13 -40.71
N LEU A 23 4.61 1.02 -40.65
CA LEU A 23 4.10 1.72 -41.83
C LEU A 23 5.16 2.62 -42.45
N LEU A 24 5.88 3.40 -41.64
CA LEU A 24 6.97 4.26 -42.09
C LEU A 24 8.10 3.46 -42.72
N SER A 25 8.55 2.38 -42.07
CA SER A 25 9.62 1.53 -42.59
C SER A 25 9.24 0.86 -43.91
N PHE A 26 8.01 0.36 -44.03
CA PHE A 26 7.56 -0.37 -45.20
C PHE A 26 7.27 0.56 -46.39
N PHE A 27 6.55 1.67 -46.16
CA PHE A 27 6.11 2.55 -47.24
C PHE A 27 7.08 3.69 -47.57
N ALA A 28 7.78 4.27 -46.58
CA ALA A 28 8.66 5.42 -46.83
C ALA A 28 10.11 5.02 -47.10
N PHE A 29 10.59 3.92 -46.50
CA PHE A 29 11.97 3.44 -46.65
C PHE A 29 12.08 2.17 -47.51
N GLU A 30 10.96 1.74 -48.12
CA GLU A 30 10.83 0.58 -49.02
C GLU A 30 11.51 -0.70 -48.49
N GLN A 31 11.52 -0.87 -47.16
CA GLN A 31 12.13 -2.04 -46.53
C GLN A 31 11.26 -3.28 -46.71
N THR A 32 11.88 -4.46 -46.74
CA THR A 32 11.12 -5.72 -46.78
C THR A 32 10.18 -5.83 -45.59
N PHE A 33 9.09 -6.59 -45.77
CA PHE A 33 8.09 -6.79 -44.71
C PHE A 33 8.72 -7.33 -43.41
N LEU A 34 9.63 -8.29 -43.52
CA LEU A 34 10.32 -8.88 -42.35
C LEU A 34 11.19 -7.86 -41.61
N LEU A 35 11.94 -7.02 -42.34
CA LEU A 35 12.75 -5.96 -41.72
C LEU A 35 11.86 -4.91 -41.05
N SER A 36 10.80 -4.47 -41.71
CA SER A 36 9.85 -3.49 -41.15
C SER A 36 9.14 -4.01 -39.90
N PHE A 37 8.80 -5.30 -39.87
CA PHE A 37 8.24 -5.95 -38.69
C PHE A 37 9.24 -6.01 -37.52
N ALA A 38 10.50 -6.35 -37.80
CA ALA A 38 11.56 -6.34 -36.79
C ALA A 38 11.79 -4.94 -36.21
N ILE A 39 11.82 -3.89 -37.06
CA ILE A 39 11.97 -2.49 -36.64
C ILE A 39 10.80 -2.05 -35.76
N SER A 40 9.56 -2.39 -36.14
CA SER A 40 8.37 -2.14 -35.35
C SER A 40 8.43 -2.78 -33.96
N LEU A 41 8.86 -4.05 -33.87
CA LEU A 41 9.03 -4.72 -32.59
C LEU A 41 10.09 -4.03 -31.72
N ILE A 42 11.25 -3.69 -32.29
CA ILE A 42 12.32 -2.99 -31.58
C ILE A 42 11.82 -1.63 -31.07
N LEU A 43 11.15 -0.85 -31.92
CA LEU A 43 10.59 0.46 -31.55
C LEU A 43 9.53 0.33 -30.45
N GLY A 44 8.60 -0.60 -30.58
CA GLY A 44 7.57 -0.84 -29.57
C GLY A 44 8.16 -1.25 -28.22
N ILE A 45 9.14 -2.17 -28.23
CA ILE A 45 9.85 -2.59 -27.01
C ILE A 45 10.62 -1.41 -26.39
N ALA A 46 11.34 -0.63 -27.20
CA ALA A 46 12.09 0.54 -26.72
C ALA A 46 11.17 1.58 -26.07
N VAL A 47 10.05 1.92 -26.73
CA VAL A 47 9.05 2.86 -26.22
C VAL A 47 8.45 2.37 -24.90
N TYR A 48 8.12 1.08 -24.82
CA TYR A 48 7.61 0.47 -23.60
C TYR A 48 8.59 0.64 -22.42
N PHE A 49 9.87 0.28 -22.60
CA PHE A 49 10.88 0.38 -21.54
C PHE A 49 11.17 1.85 -21.15
N LEU A 50 11.25 2.75 -22.14
CA LEU A 50 11.45 4.18 -21.90
C LEU A 50 10.28 4.78 -21.11
N SER A 51 9.05 4.48 -21.52
CA SER A 51 7.83 4.95 -20.86
C SER A 51 7.77 4.46 -19.40
N ALA A 52 8.04 3.17 -19.17
CA ALA A 52 8.09 2.59 -17.83
C ALA A 52 9.18 3.23 -16.95
N ALA A 53 10.36 3.50 -17.51
CA ALA A 53 11.47 4.15 -16.81
C ALA A 53 11.12 5.60 -16.42
N VAL A 54 10.54 6.37 -17.34
CA VAL A 54 10.10 7.76 -17.10
C VAL A 54 9.02 7.80 -16.01
N MET A 55 8.01 6.93 -16.08
CA MET A 55 6.97 6.83 -15.06
C MET A 55 7.56 6.53 -13.68
N LYS A 56 8.49 5.58 -13.60
CA LYS A 56 9.17 5.23 -12.33
C LYS A 56 9.95 6.41 -11.78
N ILE A 57 10.72 7.10 -12.60
CA ILE A 57 11.49 8.28 -12.17
C ILE A 57 10.57 9.40 -11.70
N ARG A 58 9.49 9.69 -12.44
CA ARG A 58 8.48 10.69 -12.04
C ARG A 58 7.82 10.32 -10.71
N PHE A 59 7.47 9.06 -10.52
CA PHE A 59 6.88 8.56 -9.27
C PHE A 59 7.85 8.76 -8.09
N LEU A 60 9.12 8.41 -8.26
CA LEU A 60 10.14 8.58 -7.23
C LEU A 60 10.38 10.06 -6.89
N ARG A 61 10.52 10.92 -7.91
CA ARG A 61 10.67 12.38 -7.73
C ARG A 61 9.46 12.99 -7.02
N LYS A 62 8.24 12.63 -7.43
CA LYS A 62 7.00 13.12 -6.81
C LYS A 62 6.93 12.81 -5.31
N HIS A 63 7.48 11.69 -4.88
CA HIS A 63 7.50 11.29 -3.47
C HIS A 63 8.82 11.62 -2.77
N GLY A 64 9.78 12.26 -3.45
CA GLY A 64 11.09 12.59 -2.89
C GLY A 64 11.88 11.37 -2.42
N LEU A 65 11.81 10.25 -3.17
CA LEU A 65 12.46 8.99 -2.81
C LEU A 65 13.61 8.66 -3.75
N THR A 66 14.70 8.16 -3.20
CA THR A 66 15.76 7.51 -3.97
C THR A 66 15.32 6.09 -4.40
N ARG A 67 16.02 5.53 -5.40
CA ARG A 67 15.77 4.16 -5.85
C ARG A 67 16.02 3.12 -4.75
N LYS A 68 17.03 3.35 -3.90
CA LYS A 68 17.39 2.45 -2.80
C LYS A 68 16.32 2.45 -1.70
N GLU A 69 15.87 3.63 -1.28
CA GLU A 69 14.79 3.78 -0.30
C GLU A 69 13.49 3.15 -0.79
N TYR A 70 13.10 3.43 -2.04
CA TYR A 70 11.88 2.82 -2.59
C TYR A 70 11.96 1.29 -2.64
N LYS A 71 13.12 0.72 -3.00
CA LYS A 71 13.31 -0.75 -3.01
C LYS A 71 13.23 -1.32 -1.59
N TYR A 72 13.78 -0.62 -0.60
CA TYR A 72 13.67 -1.01 0.81
C TYR A 72 12.20 -1.00 1.28
N ILE A 73 11.47 0.08 0.99
CA ILE A 73 10.04 0.17 1.31
C ILE A 73 9.25 -0.93 0.59
N GLU A 74 9.47 -1.15 -0.71
CA GLU A 74 8.78 -2.18 -1.49
C GLU A 74 8.98 -3.57 -0.89
N LYS A 75 10.20 -3.93 -0.47
CA LYS A 75 10.49 -5.20 0.21
C LYS A 75 9.69 -5.35 1.50
N ASN A 76 9.70 -4.34 2.36
CA ASN A 76 8.97 -4.39 3.64
C ASN A 76 7.45 -4.43 3.42
N LEU A 77 6.92 -3.71 2.43
CA LEU A 77 5.51 -3.79 2.06
C LEU A 77 5.13 -5.18 1.54
N GLU A 78 5.98 -5.86 0.79
CA GLU A 78 5.73 -7.23 0.33
C GLU A 78 5.69 -8.23 1.51
N GLU A 79 6.57 -8.06 2.49
CA GLU A 79 6.55 -8.85 3.72
C GLU A 79 5.29 -8.58 4.55
N ALA A 80 5.00 -7.31 4.81
CA ALA A 80 3.81 -6.90 5.54
C ALA A 80 2.54 -7.41 4.88
N LYS A 81 2.43 -7.41 3.55
CA LYS A 81 1.28 -7.97 2.83
C LYS A 81 1.01 -9.43 3.23
N ARG A 82 2.06 -10.25 3.41
CA ARG A 82 1.93 -11.64 3.86
C ARG A 82 1.47 -11.72 5.32
N LYS A 83 2.05 -10.89 6.20
CA LYS A 83 1.66 -10.78 7.62
C LYS A 83 0.19 -10.37 7.77
N ILE A 84 -0.25 -9.35 7.04
CA ILE A 84 -1.64 -8.87 7.02
C ILE A 84 -2.61 -9.95 6.54
N PHE A 85 -2.23 -10.73 5.53
CA PHE A 85 -3.05 -11.85 5.07
C PHE A 85 -3.23 -12.91 6.16
N ARG A 86 -2.14 -13.29 6.83
CA ARG A 86 -2.14 -14.23 7.96
C ARG A 86 -3.00 -13.73 9.11
N LEU A 87 -2.80 -12.48 9.54
CA LEU A 87 -3.59 -11.84 10.59
C LEU A 87 -5.09 -11.88 10.25
N ASN A 88 -5.46 -11.43 9.04
CA ASN A 88 -6.86 -11.41 8.61
C ASN A 88 -7.48 -12.82 8.64
N LYS A 89 -6.74 -13.84 8.17
CA LYS A 89 -7.19 -15.24 8.22
C LYS A 89 -7.40 -15.69 9.67
N ALA A 90 -6.45 -15.42 10.55
CA ALA A 90 -6.51 -15.79 11.95
C ALA A 90 -7.67 -15.10 12.70
N LEU A 91 -7.93 -13.82 12.42
CA LEU A 91 -9.05 -13.08 13.02
C LEU A 91 -10.42 -13.57 12.54
N VAL A 92 -10.54 -14.06 11.30
CA VAL A 92 -11.82 -14.58 10.79
C VAL A 92 -12.15 -15.96 11.36
N LEU A 93 -11.14 -16.80 11.61
CA LEU A 93 -11.33 -18.19 12.02
C LEU A 93 -11.94 -18.36 13.42
N ASN A 94 -11.72 -17.44 14.37
CA ASN A 94 -12.09 -17.64 15.77
C ASN A 94 -12.98 -16.54 16.34
N ARG A 95 -14.22 -16.91 16.67
CA ARG A 95 -15.23 -15.97 17.19
C ARG A 95 -14.96 -15.51 18.63
N HIS A 96 -14.07 -16.19 19.35
CA HIS A 96 -13.75 -15.91 20.76
C HIS A 96 -12.63 -14.88 20.96
N ILE A 97 -11.94 -14.46 19.89
CA ILE A 97 -10.98 -13.35 19.95
C ILE A 97 -11.78 -12.04 19.84
N SER A 98 -11.94 -11.32 20.94
CA SER A 98 -12.58 -10.00 20.97
C SER A 98 -13.99 -9.99 20.35
N SER A 99 -14.62 -8.81 20.29
CA SER A 99 -15.91 -8.66 19.60
C SER A 99 -15.74 -8.71 18.07
N ILE A 100 -16.79 -9.09 17.33
CA ILE A 100 -16.80 -9.04 15.85
C ILE A 100 -16.39 -7.65 15.35
N LYS A 101 -16.87 -6.60 16.03
CA LYS A 101 -16.55 -5.20 15.72
C LYS A 101 -15.04 -4.95 15.80
N GLN A 102 -14.41 -5.26 16.94
CA GLN A 102 -12.96 -5.08 17.13
C GLN A 102 -12.14 -5.83 16.08
N ARG A 103 -12.51 -7.06 15.75
CA ARG A 103 -11.81 -7.82 14.70
C ARG A 103 -11.92 -7.15 13.33
N MET A 104 -13.11 -6.69 12.96
CA MET A 104 -13.32 -5.99 11.68
C MET A 104 -12.60 -4.64 11.64
N ASP A 105 -12.54 -3.93 12.76
CA ASP A 105 -11.82 -2.67 12.87
C ASP A 105 -10.32 -2.90 12.72
N LEU A 106 -9.73 -3.89 13.41
CA LEU A 106 -8.33 -4.27 13.24
C LEU A 106 -7.99 -4.63 11.79
N ILE A 107 -8.81 -5.46 11.13
CA ILE A 107 -8.62 -5.80 9.70
C ILE A 107 -8.66 -4.53 8.83
N ARG A 108 -9.62 -3.64 9.09
CA ARG A 108 -9.80 -2.40 8.32
C ARG A 108 -8.59 -1.47 8.48
N VAL A 109 -8.17 -1.21 9.72
CA VAL A 109 -7.06 -0.31 10.06
C VAL A 109 -5.75 -0.84 9.47
N THR A 110 -5.45 -2.12 9.66
CA THR A 110 -4.24 -2.76 9.14
C THR A 110 -4.17 -2.66 7.60
N ARG A 111 -5.29 -2.91 6.91
CA ARG A 111 -5.38 -2.74 5.44
C ARG A 111 -5.25 -1.28 5.03
N LYS A 112 -5.78 -0.36 5.82
CA LYS A 112 -5.72 1.09 5.56
C LYS A 112 -4.28 1.60 5.65
N ILE A 113 -3.54 1.24 6.71
CA ILE A 113 -2.11 1.57 6.86
C ILE A 113 -1.34 1.08 5.63
N TYR A 114 -1.49 -0.20 5.26
CA TYR A 114 -0.85 -0.77 4.08
C TYR A 114 -1.21 -0.04 2.78
N SER A 115 -2.48 0.34 2.62
CA SER A 115 -2.94 1.04 1.42
C SER A 115 -2.34 2.45 1.33
N LEU A 116 -2.29 3.19 2.43
CA LEU A 116 -1.74 4.55 2.49
C LEU A 116 -0.24 4.55 2.18
N THR A 117 0.52 3.66 2.82
CA THR A 117 1.97 3.56 2.60
C THR A 117 2.31 3.00 1.23
N LYS A 118 1.47 2.13 0.64
CA LYS A 118 1.66 1.70 -0.75
C LYS A 118 1.38 2.82 -1.76
N LYS A 119 0.40 3.67 -1.47
CA LYS A 119 0.03 4.82 -2.31
C LYS A 119 1.07 5.93 -2.22
N GLU A 120 1.52 6.22 -1.00
CA GLU A 120 2.48 7.27 -0.66
C GLU A 120 3.65 6.65 0.13
N PRO A 121 4.67 6.08 -0.55
CA PRO A 121 5.70 5.27 0.10
C PRO A 121 6.53 5.98 1.16
N LYS A 122 6.62 7.32 1.10
CA LYS A 122 7.29 8.10 2.14
C LYS A 122 6.61 8.00 3.51
N ARG A 123 5.29 7.74 3.55
CA ARG A 123 4.55 7.49 4.80
C ARG A 123 4.98 6.20 5.51
N PHE A 124 5.70 5.31 4.83
CA PHE A 124 6.25 4.10 5.44
C PHE A 124 7.07 4.42 6.71
N TYR A 125 7.84 5.51 6.69
CA TYR A 125 8.68 5.90 7.82
C TYR A 125 7.88 6.43 9.02
N LEU A 126 6.64 6.91 8.80
CA LEU A 126 5.72 7.29 9.88
C LEU A 126 5.07 6.05 10.52
N ALA A 127 5.07 4.93 9.79
CA ALA A 127 4.46 3.66 10.20
C ALA A 127 5.51 2.66 10.72
N ASN A 128 6.63 3.14 11.27
CA ASN A 128 7.76 2.28 11.62
C ASN A 128 7.37 1.22 12.66
N GLU A 129 6.74 1.63 13.76
CA GLU A 129 6.27 0.73 14.81
C GLU A 129 5.25 -0.29 14.29
N PHE A 130 4.34 0.14 13.42
CA PHE A 130 3.41 -0.77 12.75
C PHE A 130 4.14 -1.90 12.02
N TYR A 131 5.13 -1.56 11.16
CA TYR A 131 5.78 -2.54 10.29
C TYR A 131 6.76 -3.47 11.00
N PHE A 132 7.44 -2.97 12.03
CA PHE A 132 8.53 -3.69 12.68
C PHE A 132 8.17 -4.27 14.05
N SER A 133 7.03 -3.89 14.63
CA SER A 133 6.59 -4.34 15.95
C SER A 133 5.13 -4.79 15.93
N HIS A 134 4.18 -3.86 15.88
CA HIS A 134 2.78 -4.15 16.20
C HIS A 134 2.14 -5.18 15.26
N LEU A 135 2.39 -5.10 13.95
CA LEU A 135 1.85 -6.06 12.99
C LEU A 135 2.36 -7.49 13.25
N ASP A 136 3.63 -7.63 13.60
CA ASP A 136 4.24 -8.94 13.83
C ASP A 136 3.69 -9.57 15.10
N SER A 137 3.67 -8.81 16.20
CA SER A 137 3.07 -9.26 17.46
C SER A 137 1.60 -9.61 17.32
N ALA A 138 0.83 -8.81 16.57
CA ALA A 138 -0.58 -9.09 16.32
C ALA A 138 -0.77 -10.42 15.56
N VAL A 139 0.06 -10.70 14.55
CA VAL A 139 0.04 -12.00 13.83
C VAL A 139 0.36 -13.13 14.79
N GLU A 140 1.47 -13.05 15.51
CA GLU A 140 1.93 -14.14 16.37
C GLU A 140 0.93 -14.47 17.47
N LEU A 141 0.44 -13.44 18.18
CA LEU A 141 -0.48 -13.64 19.29
C LEU A 141 -1.82 -14.19 18.82
N THR A 142 -2.35 -13.69 17.70
CA THR A 142 -3.63 -14.18 17.15
C THR A 142 -3.52 -15.63 16.69
N GLU A 143 -2.42 -16.00 16.03
CA GLU A 143 -2.19 -17.38 15.58
C GLU A 143 -1.95 -18.34 16.75
N LYS A 144 -1.11 -17.96 17.73
CA LYS A 144 -0.87 -18.76 18.93
C LYS A 144 -2.13 -18.92 19.77
N TYR A 145 -2.91 -17.86 19.94
CA TYR A 145 -4.23 -17.94 20.59
C TYR A 145 -5.11 -18.98 19.89
N ASN A 146 -5.22 -18.91 18.55
CA ASN A 146 -6.05 -19.84 17.80
C ASN A 146 -5.60 -21.28 17.95
N PHE A 147 -4.29 -21.51 17.91
CA PHE A 147 -3.72 -22.83 18.11
C PHE A 147 -4.06 -23.39 19.50
N LEU A 148 -3.85 -22.62 20.57
CA LEU A 148 -4.12 -23.06 21.94
C LEU A 148 -5.63 -23.18 22.23
N ALA A 149 -6.45 -22.26 21.70
CA ALA A 149 -7.89 -22.28 21.91
C ALA A 149 -8.57 -23.50 21.26
N ALA A 150 -7.98 -24.04 20.19
CA ALA A 150 -8.46 -25.23 19.48
C ALA A 150 -8.08 -26.55 20.17
N GLN A 151 -7.23 -26.54 21.20
CA GLN A 151 -6.81 -27.77 21.88
C GLN A 151 -7.97 -28.37 22.69
N PRO A 152 -8.12 -29.71 22.68
CA PRO A 152 -9.22 -30.40 23.37
C PRO A 152 -9.05 -30.41 24.89
N VAL A 153 -7.81 -30.41 25.39
CA VAL A 153 -7.49 -30.39 26.82
C VAL A 153 -6.80 -29.07 27.13
N LYS A 154 -7.34 -28.33 28.10
CA LYS A 154 -6.82 -27.03 28.53
C LYS A 154 -6.49 -27.11 30.01
N SER A 155 -5.24 -26.80 30.37
CA SER A 155 -4.86 -26.59 31.76
C SER A 155 -5.29 -25.19 32.20
N ALA A 156 -5.38 -24.96 33.51
CA ALA A 156 -5.64 -23.63 34.07
C ALA A 156 -4.63 -22.57 33.58
N GLU A 157 -3.36 -22.97 33.38
CA GLU A 157 -2.30 -22.13 32.83
C GLU A 157 -2.57 -21.73 31.36
N ILE A 158 -3.07 -22.67 30.53
CA ILE A 158 -3.46 -22.37 29.14
C ILE A 158 -4.65 -21.40 29.12
N GLU A 159 -5.65 -21.60 29.98
CA GLU A 159 -6.81 -20.70 30.05
C GLU A 159 -6.41 -19.28 30.45
N GLN A 160 -5.53 -19.15 31.45
CA GLN A 160 -5.00 -17.87 31.88
C GLN A 160 -4.21 -17.18 30.75
N SER A 161 -3.35 -17.95 30.07
CA SER A 161 -2.57 -17.46 28.92
C SER A 161 -3.47 -16.98 27.77
N LEU A 162 -4.59 -17.67 27.52
CA LEU A 162 -5.58 -17.26 26.51
C LEU A 162 -6.27 -15.93 26.89
N ILE A 163 -6.60 -15.72 28.17
CA ILE A 163 -7.19 -14.47 28.67
C ILE A 163 -6.21 -13.31 28.51
N GLU A 164 -4.96 -13.51 28.93
CA GLU A 164 -3.92 -12.49 28.80
C GLU A 164 -3.63 -12.17 27.33
N THR A 165 -3.51 -13.19 26.48
CA THR A 165 -3.30 -13.00 25.04
C THR A 165 -4.43 -12.20 24.41
N ARG A 166 -5.69 -12.47 24.79
CA ARG A 166 -6.84 -11.70 24.29
C ARG A 166 -6.73 -10.23 24.67
N ARG A 167 -6.42 -9.92 25.93
CA ARG A 167 -6.23 -8.53 26.39
C ARG A 167 -5.08 -7.84 25.65
N THR A 168 -3.98 -8.55 25.42
CA THR A 168 -2.83 -8.01 24.69
C THR A 168 -3.16 -7.74 23.22
N ILE A 169 -3.97 -8.59 22.57
CA ILE A 169 -4.47 -8.33 21.21
C ILE A 169 -5.33 -7.06 21.17
N ASP A 170 -6.16 -6.82 22.18
CA ASP A 170 -6.95 -5.58 22.27
C ASP A 170 -6.04 -4.35 22.41
N VAL A 171 -5.02 -4.40 23.28
CA VAL A 171 -4.02 -3.32 23.42
C VAL A 171 -3.25 -3.08 22.11
N LEU A 172 -2.84 -4.15 21.42
CA LEU A 172 -2.17 -4.04 20.12
C LEU A 172 -3.09 -3.44 19.06
N SER A 173 -4.39 -3.72 19.12
CA SER A 173 -5.36 -3.12 18.21
C SER A 173 -5.40 -1.60 18.39
N GLU A 174 -5.42 -1.12 19.64
CA GLU A 174 -5.34 0.31 19.94
C GLU A 174 -4.01 0.93 19.49
N SER A 175 -2.89 0.22 19.66
CA SER A 175 -1.58 0.70 19.17
C SER A 175 -1.56 0.81 17.64
N ILE A 176 -2.13 -0.16 16.92
CA ILE A 176 -2.25 -0.13 15.46
C ILE A 176 -3.17 1.01 15.00
N GLU A 177 -4.22 1.33 15.75
CA GLU A 177 -5.03 2.52 15.50
C GLU A 177 -4.22 3.81 15.68
N LYS A 178 -3.41 3.91 16.74
CA LYS A 178 -2.47 5.03 16.96
C LYS A 178 -1.46 5.17 15.83
N ASP A 179 -0.93 4.07 15.31
CA ASP A 179 -0.05 4.10 14.14
C ASP A 179 -0.76 4.71 12.91
N LEU A 180 -2.03 4.35 12.68
CA LEU A 180 -2.82 4.96 11.61
C LEU A 180 -3.02 6.45 11.84
N TYR A 181 -3.30 6.88 13.07
CA TYR A 181 -3.41 8.31 13.40
C TYR A 181 -2.10 9.06 13.12
N GLN A 182 -0.94 8.50 13.49
CA GLN A 182 0.36 9.11 13.21
C GLN A 182 0.60 9.29 11.71
N ILE A 183 0.22 8.32 10.89
CA ILE A 183 0.33 8.39 9.41
C ILE A 183 -0.56 9.48 8.81
N LEU A 184 -1.69 9.79 9.46
CA LEU A 184 -2.68 10.77 9.02
C LEU A 184 -2.49 12.15 9.66
N ALA A 185 -1.66 12.28 10.69
CA ALA A 185 -1.53 13.50 11.49
C ALA A 185 -1.24 14.75 10.64
N ASN A 186 -0.35 14.62 9.64
CA ASN A 186 -0.03 15.72 8.73
C ASN A 186 -1.24 16.15 7.89
N ASP A 187 -2.05 15.22 7.42
CA ASP A 187 -3.26 15.52 6.64
C ASP A 187 -4.31 16.22 7.51
N VAL A 188 -4.44 15.80 8.77
CA VAL A 188 -5.35 16.42 9.74
C VAL A 188 -4.93 17.85 10.05
N ASN A 189 -3.63 18.08 10.28
CA ASN A 189 -3.09 19.42 10.53
C ASN A 189 -3.29 20.35 9.33
N GLN A 190 -3.07 19.84 8.11
CA GLN A 190 -3.31 20.59 6.89
C GLN A 190 -4.80 20.94 6.74
N LEU A 191 -5.70 19.98 6.96
CA LEU A 191 -7.13 20.21 6.90
C LEU A 191 -7.57 21.29 7.90
N GLN A 192 -7.06 21.26 9.13
CA GLN A 192 -7.38 22.25 10.15
C GLN A 192 -6.95 23.66 9.71
N PHE A 193 -5.74 23.80 9.15
CA PHE A 193 -5.27 25.06 8.60
C PHE A 193 -6.16 25.57 7.46
N GLU A 194 -6.53 24.70 6.51
CA GLU A 194 -7.41 25.06 5.39
C GLU A 194 -8.80 25.52 5.88
N LEU A 195 -9.34 24.88 6.92
CA LEU A 195 -10.60 25.28 7.55
C LEU A 195 -10.49 26.66 8.22
N ASP A 196 -9.38 26.96 8.90
CA ASP A 196 -9.19 28.24 9.57
C ASP A 196 -9.04 29.39 8.56
N VAL A 197 -8.32 29.15 7.46
CA VAL A 197 -8.24 30.11 6.32
C VAL A 197 -9.61 30.34 5.70
N ALA A 198 -10.40 29.29 5.46
CA ALA A 198 -11.73 29.40 4.88
C ALA A 198 -12.67 30.22 5.78
N LYS A 199 -12.68 29.95 7.09
CA LYS A 199 -13.45 30.71 8.08
C LYS A 199 -13.07 32.19 8.09
N GLN A 200 -11.77 32.49 8.07
CA GLN A 200 -11.29 33.87 8.06
C GLN A 200 -11.74 34.59 6.77
N THR A 201 -11.64 33.93 5.62
CA THR A 201 -12.05 34.50 4.33
C THR A 201 -13.56 34.80 4.30
N MET A 202 -14.39 33.89 4.82
CA MET A 202 -15.83 34.09 4.93
C MET A 202 -16.18 35.25 5.87
N LYS A 203 -15.46 35.38 6.99
CA LYS A 203 -15.64 36.50 7.93
C LYS A 203 -15.29 37.84 7.26
N THR A 204 -14.14 37.93 6.59
CA THR A 204 -13.73 39.15 5.89
C THR A 204 -14.68 39.50 4.74
N ALA A 205 -15.20 38.52 4.00
CA ALA A 205 -16.17 38.74 2.93
C ALA A 205 -17.55 39.22 3.42
N HIS A 206 -17.92 38.87 4.66
CA HIS A 206 -19.12 39.42 5.33
C HIS A 206 -18.89 40.80 5.97
N GLU A 207 -17.63 41.20 6.19
CA GLU A 207 -17.25 42.48 6.81
C GLU A 207 -16.91 43.59 5.78
N THR A 208 -16.83 43.27 4.49
CA THR A 208 -16.78 44.26 3.41
C THR A 208 -18.19 44.75 3.03
N PRO A 209 -18.50 46.07 3.12
CA PRO A 209 -19.81 46.64 2.79
C PRO A 209 -20.15 46.61 1.31
#